data_AF-A0A7S3DGQ3-F1
#
_entry.id   AF-A0A7S3DGQ3-F1
#
_cell.length_a   1.000
_cell.length_b   1.000
_cell.length_c   1.000
_cell.angle_alpha   90.00
_cell.angle_beta   90.00
_cell.angle_gamma   90.00
#
_symmetry.space_group_name_H-M   'P 1'
#
loop_
_entity.id
_entity.type
_entity.pdbx_description
1 polymer ?
#
loop_
_entity_poly.entity_id
_entity_poly.type
_entity_poly.pdbx_seq_one_letter_code
_entity_poly.pdbx_strand_id
1 'polypeptide(L)'
;MMVEELGIMPPDDADSPIKNGLVTFGSFVAFGIVPLAAYLVVHAIIHSDPAYVASFNWAFLAACIITALSLFGMGALKGRISGTSWWKSGFHILVNGALAAGSAYLIGWGVEYAVESTLNVTTSC
;
A
#
# COMPACT_ATOMS: atom_id res chain seq x y z
N MET A 1 1.83 -13.32 41.30
CA MET A 1 2.53 -14.28 40.42
C MET A 1 2.29 -14.03 38.93
N MET A 2 1.07 -14.04 38.38
CA MET A 2 0.88 -13.86 36.91
C MET A 2 1.35 -12.48 36.37
N VAL A 3 1.20 -11.40 37.15
CA VAL A 3 1.68 -10.05 36.75
C VAL A 3 3.16 -9.86 37.10
N GLU A 4 3.61 -10.31 38.28
CA GLU A 4 5.00 -10.11 38.71
C GLU A 4 6.02 -11.08 38.07
N GLU A 5 5.61 -12.29 37.66
CA GLU A 5 6.51 -13.28 37.04
C GLU A 5 6.47 -13.23 35.52
N LEU A 6 5.27 -13.06 34.93
CA LEU A 6 5.08 -13.11 33.47
C LEU A 6 4.98 -11.72 32.83
N GLY A 7 4.87 -10.65 33.61
CA GLY A 7 4.75 -9.28 33.12
C GLY A 7 3.48 -9.00 32.29
N ILE A 8 2.52 -9.93 32.25
CA ILE A 8 1.26 -9.77 31.53
C ILE A 8 0.31 -8.96 32.41
N MET A 9 -0.04 -7.77 31.93
CA MET A 9 -1.13 -6.99 32.51
C MET A 9 -2.46 -7.70 32.23
N PRO A 10 -3.37 -7.75 33.22
CA PRO A 10 -4.71 -8.25 32.97
C PRO A 10 -5.35 -7.43 31.83
N PRO A 11 -6.03 -8.09 30.87
CA PRO A 11 -6.74 -7.37 29.82
C PRO A 11 -7.76 -6.43 30.48
N ASP A 12 -7.78 -5.19 30.02
CA ASP A 12 -8.73 -4.20 30.52
C ASP A 12 -10.16 -4.66 30.14
N ASP A 13 -11.14 -4.55 31.04
CA ASP A 13 -12.51 -5.01 30.75
C ASP A 13 -13.15 -4.24 29.57
N ALA A 14 -12.59 -3.07 29.24
CA ALA A 14 -12.96 -2.27 28.07
C ALA A 14 -12.41 -2.82 26.74
N ASP A 15 -11.37 -3.67 26.77
CA ASP A 15 -10.69 -4.20 25.61
C ASP A 15 -11.43 -5.42 25.05
N SER A 16 -12.35 -5.15 24.11
CA SER A 16 -13.08 -6.20 23.40
C SER A 16 -12.33 -6.60 22.13
N PRO A 17 -11.94 -7.89 21.96
CA PRO A 17 -11.27 -8.36 20.75
C PRO A 17 -12.06 -8.08 19.47
N ILE A 18 -13.40 -8.13 19.55
CA ILE A 18 -14.29 -7.87 18.42
C ILE A 18 -14.22 -6.40 18.01
N LYS A 19 -14.21 -5.47 18.98
CA LYS A 19 -14.09 -4.03 18.69
C LYS A 19 -12.73 -3.72 18.05
N ASN A 20 -11.65 -4.29 18.60
CA ASN A 20 -10.31 -4.10 18.06
C ASN A 20 -10.18 -4.66 16.64
N GLY A 21 -10.77 -5.83 16.36
CA GLY A 21 -10.86 -6.39 15.01
C GLY A 21 -11.63 -5.49 14.03
N LEU A 22 -12.80 -4.98 14.43
CA LEU A 22 -13.63 -4.11 13.60
C LEU A 22 -12.93 -2.79 13.26
N VAL A 23 -12.28 -2.17 14.26
CA VAL A 23 -11.54 -0.92 14.08
C VAL A 23 -10.34 -1.13 13.16
N THR A 24 -9.61 -2.23 13.31
CA THR A 24 -8.45 -2.55 12.47
C THR A 24 -8.87 -2.81 11.02
N PHE A 25 -9.94 -3.58 10.82
CA PHE A 25 -10.51 -3.85 9.49
C PHE A 25 -10.98 -2.55 8.81
N GLY A 26 -11.77 -1.73 9.51
CA GLY A 26 -12.26 -0.46 8.98
C GLY A 26 -11.13 0.50 8.62
N SER A 27 -10.09 0.57 9.45
CA SER A 27 -8.89 1.37 9.17
C SER A 27 -8.16 0.85 7.93
N PHE A 28 -7.98 -0.46 7.80
CA PHE A 28 -7.31 -1.06 6.65
C PHE A 28 -8.05 -0.77 5.33
N VAL A 29 -9.37 -0.91 5.32
CA VAL A 29 -10.20 -0.60 4.15
C VAL A 29 -10.13 0.88 3.79
N ALA A 30 -10.31 1.77 4.78
CA ALA A 30 -10.30 3.21 4.54
C ALA A 30 -8.97 3.69 3.96
N PHE A 31 -7.84 3.25 4.52
CA PHE A 31 -6.51 3.62 4.02
C PHE A 31 -6.11 2.86 2.75
N GLY A 32 -6.52 1.61 2.59
CA GLY A 32 -6.26 0.79 1.41
C GLY A 32 -6.98 1.27 0.15
N ILE A 33 -8.14 1.91 0.31
CA ILE A 33 -8.88 2.52 -0.82
C ILE A 33 -8.17 3.76 -1.36
N VAL A 34 -7.39 4.50 -0.57
CA VAL A 34 -6.81 5.79 -1.02
C VAL A 34 -5.93 5.65 -2.27
N PRO A 35 -4.93 4.74 -2.34
CA PRO A 35 -4.13 4.54 -3.55
C PRO A 35 -4.94 4.04 -4.75
N LEU A 36 -5.93 3.16 -4.51
CA LEU A 36 -6.81 2.62 -5.56
C LEU A 36 -7.72 3.71 -6.14
N ALA A 37 -8.33 4.52 -5.28
CA ALA A 37 -9.17 5.64 -5.68
C ALA A 37 -8.36 6.68 -6.47
N ALA A 38 -7.13 6.98 -6.04
CA ALA A 38 -6.24 7.87 -6.77
C ALA A 38 -5.98 7.37 -8.20
N TYR A 39 -5.71 6.09 -8.39
CA TYR A 39 -5.54 5.50 -9.71
C TYR A 39 -6.81 5.61 -10.57
N LEU A 40 -7.97 5.27 -10.01
CA LEU A 40 -9.26 5.34 -10.73
C LEU A 40 -9.61 6.77 -11.14
N VAL A 41 -9.42 7.75 -10.26
CA VAL A 41 -9.71 9.16 -10.53
C VAL A 41 -8.76 9.71 -11.60
N VAL A 42 -7.47 9.42 -11.50
CA VAL A 42 -6.48 9.84 -12.51
C VAL A 42 -6.82 9.24 -13.88
N HIS A 43 -7.20 7.97 -13.93
CA HIS A 43 -7.62 7.32 -15.17
C HIS A 43 -8.90 7.92 -15.76
N ALA A 44 -9.89 8.22 -14.92
CA ALA A 44 -11.17 8.80 -15.33
C ALA A 44 -11.03 10.24 -15.86
N ILE A 45 -10.13 11.04 -15.27
CA ILE A 45 -9.88 12.43 -15.69
C ILE A 45 -9.03 12.49 -16.97
N ILE A 46 -8.07 11.58 -17.16
CA ILE A 46 -7.17 11.61 -18.32
C ILE A 46 -7.84 11.07 -19.60
N HIS A 47 -8.88 10.22 -19.49
CA HIS A 47 -9.62 9.69 -20.63
C HIS A 47 -10.41 10.72 -21.45
N SER A 48 -10.56 11.96 -21.00
CA SER A 48 -11.29 13.00 -21.74
C SER A 48 -10.49 13.65 -22.88
N ASP A 49 -9.20 13.35 -23.06
CA ASP A 49 -8.40 13.86 -24.18
C ASP A 49 -7.66 12.74 -24.93
N PRO A 50 -8.03 12.43 -26.20
CA PRO A 50 -7.42 11.35 -26.99
C PRO A 50 -5.96 11.61 -27.44
N ALA A 51 -5.36 12.77 -27.10
CA ALA A 51 -3.98 13.11 -27.44
C ALA A 51 -2.91 12.59 -26.45
N TYR A 52 -3.31 12.13 -25.25
CA TYR A 52 -2.37 11.75 -24.18
C TYR A 52 -1.99 10.27 -24.14
N VAL A 53 -2.48 9.46 -25.08
CA VAL A 53 -2.28 8.00 -25.10
C VAL A 53 -0.86 7.60 -25.59
N ALA A 54 -0.07 8.56 -26.10
CA ALA A 54 1.14 8.26 -26.87
C ALA A 54 2.49 8.58 -26.21
N SER A 55 2.56 9.14 -24.98
CA SER A 55 3.86 9.53 -24.42
C SER A 55 3.94 9.43 -22.90
N PHE A 56 4.64 8.39 -22.43
CA PHE A 56 4.96 8.09 -21.03
C PHE A 56 3.72 7.98 -20.13
N ASN A 57 3.65 6.96 -19.27
CA ASN A 57 2.49 6.72 -18.41
C ASN A 57 2.38 7.80 -17.30
N TRP A 58 2.02 9.04 -17.63
CA TRP A 58 1.82 10.15 -16.68
C TRP A 58 0.82 9.78 -15.60
N ALA A 59 -0.19 8.98 -15.95
CA ALA A 59 -1.14 8.40 -15.00
C ALA A 59 -0.46 7.52 -13.94
N PHE A 60 0.51 6.69 -14.36
CA PHE A 60 1.28 5.83 -13.46
C PHE A 60 2.20 6.66 -12.57
N LEU A 61 2.90 7.67 -13.11
CA LEU A 61 3.74 8.56 -12.33
C LEU A 61 2.93 9.34 -11.28
N ALA A 62 1.77 9.87 -11.66
CA ALA A 62 0.87 10.56 -10.76
C ALA A 62 0.37 9.63 -9.64
N ALA A 63 -0.02 8.39 -9.98
CA ALA A 63 -0.42 7.39 -9.00
C ALA A 63 0.73 7.04 -8.02
N CYS A 64 1.97 6.88 -8.51
CA CYS A 64 3.13 6.65 -7.66
C CYS A 64 3.39 7.81 -6.69
N ILE A 65 3.30 9.07 -7.15
CA ILE A 65 3.51 10.25 -6.30
C ILE A 65 2.43 10.35 -5.22
N ILE A 66 1.16 10.18 -5.59
CA ILE A 66 0.05 10.22 -4.64
C ILE A 66 0.17 9.09 -3.61
N THR A 67 0.57 7.90 -4.03
CA THR A 67 0.80 6.76 -3.14
C THR A 67 1.99 6.98 -2.21
N ALA A 68 3.07 7.58 -2.71
CA ALA A 68 4.22 7.95 -1.88
C ALA A 68 3.83 8.99 -0.81
N LEU A 69 3.06 10.01 -1.19
CA LEU A 69 2.56 11.03 -0.26
C LEU A 69 1.60 10.43 0.79
N SER A 70 0.73 9.49 0.39
CA SER A 70 -0.21 8.85 1.33
C SER A 70 0.53 7.95 2.33
N LEU A 71 1.50 7.14 1.87
CA LEU A 71 2.34 6.32 2.74
C LEU A 71 3.19 7.18 3.69
N PHE A 72 3.78 8.26 3.19
CA PHE A 72 4.56 9.18 4.02
C PHE A 72 3.68 9.90 5.05
N GLY A 73 2.50 10.38 4.66
CA GLY A 73 1.54 11.02 5.56
C GLY A 73 1.07 10.10 6.68
N MET A 74 0.72 8.86 6.33
CA MET A 74 0.35 7.82 7.30
C MET A 74 1.51 7.52 8.26
N GLY A 75 2.74 7.40 7.73
CA GLY A 75 3.90 7.14 8.56
C GLY A 75 4.34 8.31 9.44
N ALA A 76 4.13 9.54 8.99
CA ALA A 76 4.35 10.74 9.78
C ALA A 76 3.34 10.84 10.94
N LEU A 77 2.07 10.52 10.69
CA LEU A 77 1.03 10.48 11.71
C LEU A 77 1.31 9.41 12.77
N LYS A 78 1.69 8.20 12.33
CA LYS A 78 2.18 7.13 13.23
C LYS A 78 3.35 7.61 14.07
N GLY A 79 4.33 8.29 13.47
CA GLY A 79 5.50 8.80 14.17
C GLY A 79 5.13 9.76 15.30
N ARG A 80 4.21 10.68 15.01
CA ARG A 80 3.69 11.65 15.98
C ARG A 80 2.95 10.99 17.15
N ILE A 81 2.12 9.98 16.88
CA ILE A 81 1.36 9.27 17.92
C ILE A 81 2.30 8.42 18.80
N SER A 82 3.33 7.81 18.19
CA SER A 82 4.27 6.92 18.87
C SER A 82 5.43 7.65 19.60
N GLY A 83 5.46 8.99 19.59
CA GLY A 83 6.54 9.76 20.23
C GLY A 83 7.90 9.68 19.52
N THR A 84 7.93 9.21 18.26
CA THR A 84 9.15 9.13 17.44
C THR A 84 9.21 10.29 16.45
N SER A 85 10.39 10.60 15.92
CA SER A 85 10.51 11.68 14.94
C SER A 85 9.70 11.37 13.67
N TRP A 86 8.65 12.17 13.42
CA TRP A 86 7.70 12.05 12.31
C TRP A 86 8.34 11.76 10.95
N TRP A 87 9.43 12.45 10.60
CA TRP A 87 10.13 12.24 9.33
C TRP A 87 10.83 10.89 9.22
N LYS A 88 11.45 10.38 10.28
CA LYS A 88 12.10 9.06 10.25
C LYS A 88 11.05 7.96 10.10
N SER A 89 9.94 8.06 10.82
CA SER A 89 8.83 7.10 10.73
C SER A 89 8.18 7.12 9.33
N GLY A 90 7.93 8.32 8.78
CA GLY A 90 7.44 8.48 7.41
C GLY A 90 8.36 7.85 6.37
N PHE A 91 9.67 8.11 6.47
CA PHE A 91 10.66 7.56 5.55
C PHE A 91 10.77 6.03 5.64
N HIS A 92 10.75 5.45 6.85
CA HIS A 92 10.74 4.00 7.03
C HIS A 92 9.55 3.34 6.35
N ILE A 93 8.36 3.92 6.48
CA ILE A 93 7.14 3.39 5.86
C ILE A 93 7.16 3.57 4.34
N LEU A 94 7.68 4.69 3.86
CA LEU A 94 7.85 4.94 2.43
C LEU A 94 8.82 3.94 1.78
N VAL A 95 9.98 3.69 2.40
CA VAL A 95 10.97 2.70 1.91
C VAL A 95 10.38 1.29 1.93
N ASN A 96 9.71 0.90 3.01
CA ASN A 96 9.07 -0.41 3.09
C ASN A 96 7.99 -0.59 2.02
N GLY A 97 7.15 0.44 1.81
CA GLY A 97 6.14 0.46 0.76
C GLY A 97 6.75 0.39 -0.64
N ALA A 98 7.85 1.11 -0.90
CA ALA A 98 8.56 1.07 -2.17
C ALA A 98 9.15 -0.32 -2.47
N LEU A 99 9.72 -0.98 -1.45
CA LEU A 99 10.23 -2.35 -1.59
C LEU A 99 9.09 -3.36 -1.87
N ALA A 100 7.97 -3.23 -1.16
CA ALA A 100 6.80 -4.07 -1.39
C ALA A 100 6.23 -3.87 -2.81
N ALA A 101 6.05 -2.62 -3.23
CA ALA A 101 5.56 -2.28 -4.57
C ALA A 101 6.52 -2.75 -5.68
N GLY A 102 7.82 -2.56 -5.49
CA GLY A 102 8.85 -3.05 -6.41
C GLY A 102 8.83 -4.57 -6.53
N SER A 103 8.70 -5.28 -5.40
CA SER A 103 8.58 -6.75 -5.39
C SER A 103 7.33 -7.21 -6.13
N ALA A 104 6.18 -6.57 -5.89
CA ALA A 104 4.94 -6.89 -6.59
C ALA A 104 5.05 -6.67 -8.11
N TYR A 105 5.71 -5.59 -8.54
CA TYR A 105 5.96 -5.32 -9.97
C TYR A 105 6.86 -6.39 -10.60
N LEU A 106 7.96 -6.76 -9.94
CA LEU A 106 8.87 -7.80 -10.44
C LEU A 106 8.19 -9.16 -10.57
N ILE A 107 7.35 -9.53 -9.61
CA ILE A 107 6.57 -10.77 -9.67
C ILE A 107 5.59 -10.71 -10.84
N GLY A 108 4.87 -9.60 -11.02
CA GLY A 108 3.96 -9.42 -12.15
C GLY A 108 4.66 -9.56 -13.50
N TRP A 109 5.81 -8.90 -13.65
CA TRP A 109 6.65 -9.00 -14.85
C TRP A 109 7.18 -10.42 -15.08
N GLY A 110 7.59 -11.12 -14.02
CA GLY A 110 8.03 -12.50 -14.11
C GLY A 110 6.92 -13.47 -14.54
N VAL A 111 5.69 -13.24 -14.09
CA VAL A 111 4.52 -14.02 -14.52
C VAL A 111 4.20 -13.76 -15.99
N GLU A 112 4.21 -12.50 -16.42
CA GLU A 112 3.99 -12.14 -17.83
C GLU A 112 5.02 -12.81 -18.75
N TYR A 113 6.30 -12.76 -18.37
CA TYR A 113 7.38 -13.43 -19.11
C TYR A 113 7.19 -14.95 -19.19
N ALA A 114 6.79 -15.59 -18.09
CA ALA A 114 6.52 -17.03 -18.07
C ALA A 114 5.34 -17.40 -18.98
N VAL A 115 4.26 -16.61 -18.98
CA VAL A 115 3.09 -16.83 -19.84
C VAL A 115 3.46 -16.65 -21.31
N GLU A 116 4.19 -15.59 -21.67
CA GLU A 116 4.60 -15.34 -23.05
C GLU A 116 5.54 -16.45 -23.59
N SER A 117 6.41 -16.99 -22.73
CA SER A 117 7.25 -18.14 -23.08
C SER A 117 6.45 -19.41 -23.42
N THR A 118 5.30 -19.63 -22.76
CA THR A 118 4.40 -20.76 -23.06
C THR A 118 3.54 -20.54 -24.31
N LEU A 119 3.13 -19.30 -24.58
CA LEU A 119 2.35 -18.97 -25.79
C LEU A 119 3.19 -19.10 -27.07
N ASN A 120 4.46 -18.69 -27.05
CA ASN A 120 5.37 -18.83 -28.20
C ASN A 120 5.69 -20.29 -28.57
N VAL A 121 5.64 -21.22 -27.61
CA VAL A 121 5.80 -22.65 -27.87
C VAL A 121 4.56 -23.24 -28.57
N THR A 122 3.37 -22.70 -28.30
CA THR A 122 2.10 -23.22 -28.81
C THR A 122 1.77 -22.69 -30.21
N THR A 123 2.20 -21.48 -30.57
CA THR A 123 2.02 -20.87 -31.89
C THR A 123 3.02 -21.35 -32.95
N SER A 124 4.03 -22.12 -32.56
CA SER A 124 5.06 -22.68 -33.45
C SER A 124 4.75 -24.11 -33.94
N CYS A 125 3.58 -24.67 -33.59
CA CYS A 125 3.04 -25.93 -34.15
C CYS A 125 1.89 -25.63 -35.11
#